data_AF-A0AAD4D2R0-F1
#
_entry.id   AF-A0AAD4D2R0-F1
#
_cell.length_a   1.000
_cell.length_b   1.000
_cell.length_c   1.000
_cell.angle_alpha   90.00
_cell.angle_beta   90.00
_cell.angle_gamma   90.00
#
_symmetry.space_group_name_H-M   'P 1'
#
loop_
_entity.id
_entity.type
_entity.pdbx_description
1 polymer ?
#
loop_
_entity_poly.entity_id
_entity_poly.type
_entity_poly.pdbx_seq_one_letter_code
_entity_poly.pdbx_strand_id
1 'polypeptide(L)'
;GKEFLWNAANEKTHIFIVVNRFDSIRDKERCKRVILDQIKQLSAKTYEDADELVHFVSAGSCLPEVIQGGDLPADFLRLEECLRSFVLEKRCKSKLAPAKVYLENILSDVSVLSESNRHMAAEELAKVRLELERGEPEYKDTLIRREVVLERVDRLAEETCALIDSMTREKLTNAVDDIENLVSALVPWNGLLHIWQYANDVRYVMADLFVDRVKSCEVEAKEKAKSCVNDIHTIADDASAANQMDALTLFTKPDPNRITTGKLKDELSLDFTDVFEIQDKLGMASVSLGAVTMFSSKALGYKSLIHSLFDITNTVGVSNVRKWAVPVVTVAGLGVLIYIAADMKHALARKTARKLRAHVREGAIVHDEAMRITKDCRRVFKSNAWEIQNRFQKEIEAHERRRAEQEKAAKDGEQAVIYFGKVFEKADELARWVAAVEVEVEDRKVKA
;
A
#
# COMPACT_ATOMS: atom_id res chain seq x y z
N GLY A 1 -40.79 -9.67 87.67
CA GLY A 1 -40.90 -11.10 87.32
C GLY A 1 -41.84 -11.30 86.14
N LYS A 2 -43.16 -11.29 86.39
CA LYS A 2 -44.18 -11.48 85.34
C LYS A 2 -44.10 -10.46 84.21
N GLU A 3 -43.92 -9.17 84.52
CA GLU A 3 -43.76 -8.13 83.49
C GLU A 3 -42.49 -8.30 82.63
N PHE A 4 -41.40 -8.79 83.22
CA PHE A 4 -40.15 -9.07 82.48
C PHE A 4 -40.31 -10.25 81.53
N LEU A 5 -40.97 -11.33 81.99
CA LEU A 5 -41.28 -12.48 81.14
C LEU A 5 -42.28 -12.13 80.03
N TRP A 6 -43.24 -11.25 80.32
CA TRP A 6 -44.21 -10.77 79.33
C TRP A 6 -43.54 -9.91 78.24
N ASN A 7 -42.65 -9.00 78.63
CA ASN A 7 -41.86 -8.22 77.65
C ASN A 7 -40.91 -9.12 76.84
N ALA A 8 -40.23 -10.07 77.48
CA ALA A 8 -39.33 -11.00 76.81
C ALA A 8 -40.07 -11.95 75.86
N ALA A 9 -41.30 -12.36 76.19
CA ALA A 9 -42.15 -13.20 75.35
C ALA A 9 -42.68 -12.48 74.11
N ASN A 10 -42.87 -11.16 74.20
CA ASN A 10 -43.24 -10.35 73.03
C ASN A 10 -42.06 -10.10 72.08
N GLU A 11 -40.81 -10.05 72.58
CA GLU A 11 -39.62 -9.79 71.77
C GLU A 11 -39.06 -11.07 71.11
N LYS A 12 -39.16 -12.23 71.76
CA LYS A 12 -38.54 -13.49 71.32
C LYS A 12 -39.53 -14.65 71.36
N THR A 13 -39.51 -15.48 70.32
CA THR A 13 -40.42 -16.62 70.17
C THR A 13 -40.11 -17.81 71.09
N HIS A 14 -38.85 -17.97 71.50
CA HIS A 14 -38.41 -19.02 72.42
C HIS A 14 -37.55 -18.38 73.50
N ILE A 15 -37.78 -18.77 74.76
CA ILE A 15 -37.06 -18.24 75.92
C ILE A 15 -36.51 -19.42 76.71
N PHE A 16 -35.21 -19.39 76.97
CA PHE A 16 -34.55 -20.35 77.85
C PHE A 16 -34.72 -19.90 79.30
N ILE A 17 -35.43 -20.68 80.11
CA ILE A 17 -35.83 -20.33 81.48
C ILE A 17 -35.11 -21.25 82.47
N VAL A 18 -34.33 -20.63 83.36
CA VAL A 18 -33.64 -21.35 84.43
C VAL A 18 -34.26 -20.99 85.76
N VAL A 19 -34.86 -21.98 86.43
CA VAL A 19 -35.44 -21.83 87.77
C VAL A 19 -34.40 -22.30 88.79
N ASN A 20 -33.78 -21.35 89.47
CA ASN A 20 -32.75 -21.61 90.47
C ASN A 20 -33.36 -21.88 91.87
N ARG A 21 -32.57 -22.46 92.79
CA ARG A 21 -32.93 -22.84 94.17
C ARG A 21 -34.03 -23.89 94.27
N PHE A 22 -34.07 -24.83 93.33
CA PHE A 22 -35.03 -25.93 93.36
C PHE A 22 -34.89 -26.86 94.58
N ASP A 23 -33.72 -26.88 95.22
CA ASP A 23 -33.43 -27.67 96.42
C ASP A 23 -34.15 -27.16 97.67
N SER A 24 -34.48 -25.85 97.74
CA SER A 24 -35.12 -25.25 98.92
C SER A 24 -36.64 -25.49 98.97
N ILE A 25 -37.21 -26.15 97.96
CA ILE A 25 -38.66 -26.33 97.80
C ILE A 25 -39.06 -27.73 98.28
N ARG A 26 -40.00 -27.77 99.24
CA ARG A 26 -40.53 -29.03 99.80
C ARG A 26 -41.37 -29.82 98.78
N ASP A 27 -42.28 -29.15 98.07
CA ASP A 27 -43.18 -29.75 97.06
C ASP A 27 -42.72 -29.43 95.63
N LYS A 28 -41.79 -30.25 95.12
CA LYS A 28 -41.17 -30.08 93.80
C LYS A 28 -42.17 -30.17 92.64
N GLU A 29 -43.11 -31.12 92.67
CA GLU A 29 -44.08 -31.34 91.58
C GLU A 29 -45.13 -30.24 91.47
N ARG A 30 -45.64 -29.75 92.61
CA ARG A 30 -46.61 -28.65 92.65
C ARG A 30 -45.98 -27.36 92.10
N CYS A 31 -44.73 -27.09 92.46
CA CYS A 31 -43.98 -25.94 91.96
C CYS A 31 -43.75 -26.01 90.45
N LYS A 32 -43.30 -27.17 89.93
CA LYS A 32 -43.14 -27.39 88.47
C LYS A 32 -44.43 -27.11 87.70
N ARG A 33 -45.56 -27.65 88.17
CA ARG A 33 -46.88 -27.46 87.52
C ARG A 33 -47.30 -25.99 87.47
N VAL A 34 -47.17 -25.27 88.59
CA VAL A 34 -47.54 -23.85 88.67
C VAL A 34 -46.66 -22.98 87.75
N ILE A 35 -45.36 -23.29 87.64
CA ILE A 35 -44.44 -22.54 86.78
C ILE A 35 -44.74 -22.84 85.31
N LEU A 36 -44.95 -24.11 84.95
CA LEU A 36 -45.32 -24.50 83.58
C LEU A 36 -46.66 -23.90 83.15
N ASP A 37 -47.66 -23.85 84.03
CA ASP A 37 -48.94 -23.19 83.77
C ASP A 37 -48.79 -21.67 83.57
N GLN A 38 -47.87 -21.03 84.30
CA GLN A 38 -47.52 -19.62 84.08
C GLN A 38 -46.80 -19.40 82.75
N ILE A 39 -45.88 -20.29 82.36
CA ILE A 39 -45.16 -20.22 81.08
C ILE A 39 -46.15 -20.42 79.92
N LYS A 40 -47.10 -21.35 80.04
CA LYS A 40 -48.16 -21.59 79.06
C LYS A 40 -49.01 -20.34 78.78
N GLN A 41 -49.29 -19.54 79.81
CA GLN A 41 -50.03 -18.28 79.68
C GLN A 41 -49.21 -17.16 79.02
N LEU A 42 -47.88 -17.25 79.06
CA LEU A 42 -46.97 -16.20 78.57
C LEU A 42 -46.42 -16.51 77.17
N SER A 43 -45.99 -17.75 76.93
CA SER A 43 -45.49 -18.22 75.63
C SER A 43 -45.88 -19.68 75.41
N ALA A 44 -46.83 -19.91 74.51
CA ALA A 44 -47.28 -21.25 74.15
C ALA A 44 -46.17 -22.10 73.49
N LYS A 45 -45.31 -21.48 72.67
CA LYS A 45 -44.22 -22.17 71.97
C LYS A 45 -43.11 -22.63 72.94
N THR A 46 -42.76 -21.81 73.93
CA THR A 46 -41.82 -22.22 74.98
C THR A 46 -42.38 -23.37 75.84
N TYR A 47 -43.71 -23.47 75.95
CA TYR A 47 -44.36 -24.57 76.67
C TYR A 47 -44.39 -25.88 75.86
N GLU A 48 -44.50 -25.80 74.52
CA GLU A 48 -44.40 -26.98 73.64
C GLU A 48 -43.03 -27.66 73.77
N ASP A 49 -41.95 -26.88 73.84
CA ASP A 49 -40.56 -27.37 73.99
C ASP A 49 -40.04 -27.25 75.44
N ALA A 50 -40.93 -27.34 76.44
CA ALA A 50 -40.58 -27.09 77.84
C ALA A 50 -39.47 -28.01 78.38
N ASP A 51 -39.36 -29.23 77.85
CA ASP A 51 -38.37 -30.23 78.28
C ASP A 51 -36.92 -29.87 77.89
N GLU A 52 -36.75 -28.98 76.90
CA GLU A 52 -35.45 -28.50 76.43
C GLU A 52 -35.16 -27.05 76.85
N LEU A 53 -36.20 -26.25 77.12
CA LEU A 53 -36.08 -24.82 77.39
C LEU A 53 -36.26 -24.45 78.87
N VAL A 54 -36.93 -25.27 79.68
CA VAL A 54 -37.22 -24.98 81.09
C VAL A 54 -36.47 -25.94 82.00
N HIS A 55 -35.46 -25.41 82.68
CA HIS A 55 -34.58 -26.21 83.53
C HIS A 55 -34.70 -25.81 85.00
N PHE A 56 -34.87 -26.81 85.86
CA PHE A 56 -34.97 -26.64 87.31
C PHE A 56 -33.63 -27.03 87.91
N VAL A 57 -32.89 -26.05 88.43
CA VAL A 57 -31.49 -26.21 88.81
C VAL A 57 -31.25 -25.64 90.21
N SER A 58 -30.20 -26.12 90.86
CA SER A 58 -29.72 -25.56 92.11
C SER A 58 -28.26 -25.14 91.97
N ALA A 59 -28.04 -23.83 91.80
CA ALA A 59 -26.70 -23.27 91.65
C ALA A 59 -25.83 -23.46 92.91
N GLY A 60 -26.45 -23.63 94.09
CA GLY A 60 -25.72 -23.86 95.35
C GLY A 60 -24.94 -25.18 95.36
N SER A 61 -25.44 -26.19 94.65
CA SER A 61 -24.84 -27.52 94.53
C SER A 61 -23.76 -27.61 93.43
N CYS A 62 -23.56 -26.51 92.68
CA CYS A 62 -22.57 -26.40 91.59
C CYS A 62 -21.39 -25.49 91.95
N LEU A 63 -21.31 -24.99 93.19
CA LEU A 63 -20.20 -24.13 93.65
C LEU A 63 -18.91 -24.96 93.78
N PRO A 64 -17.73 -24.42 93.41
CA PRO A 64 -16.46 -25.14 93.42
C PRO A 64 -16.10 -25.80 94.76
N GLU A 65 -16.60 -25.24 95.86
CA GLU A 65 -16.35 -25.69 97.23
C GLU A 65 -17.06 -27.02 97.59
N VAL A 66 -18.09 -27.43 96.84
CA VAL A 66 -18.92 -28.63 97.10
C VAL A 66 -18.55 -29.80 96.18
N ILE A 67 -17.80 -29.54 95.11
CA ILE A 67 -17.42 -30.53 94.10
C ILE A 67 -16.21 -31.34 94.60
N GLN A 68 -16.41 -32.24 95.57
CA GLN A 68 -15.38 -33.17 96.04
C GLN A 68 -15.23 -34.44 95.16
N GLY A 69 -15.85 -34.48 93.98
CA GLY A 69 -15.90 -35.70 93.15
C GLY A 69 -16.00 -35.50 91.64
N GLY A 70 -15.73 -34.31 91.10
CA GLY A 70 -15.59 -34.08 89.66
C GLY A 70 -16.86 -34.10 88.80
N ASP A 71 -17.94 -34.75 89.24
CA ASP A 71 -19.16 -34.84 88.45
C ASP A 71 -20.14 -33.71 88.78
N LEU A 72 -20.49 -32.93 87.76
CA LEU A 72 -21.58 -31.96 87.85
C LEU A 72 -22.92 -32.70 88.03
N PRO A 73 -23.89 -32.11 88.76
CA PRO A 73 -25.24 -32.65 88.83
C PRO A 73 -25.82 -32.89 87.43
N ALA A 74 -26.46 -34.04 87.21
CA ALA A 74 -27.02 -34.42 85.90
C ALA A 74 -27.97 -33.37 85.30
N ASP A 75 -28.71 -32.66 86.17
CA ASP A 75 -29.61 -31.57 85.77
C ASP A 75 -28.86 -30.37 85.16
N PHE A 76 -27.61 -30.11 85.60
CA PHE A 76 -26.79 -29.03 85.06
C PHE A 76 -26.09 -29.42 83.75
N LEU A 77 -25.67 -30.69 83.61
CA LEU A 77 -25.12 -31.19 82.34
C LEU A 77 -26.18 -31.14 81.23
N ARG A 78 -27.42 -31.54 81.55
CA ARG A 78 -28.56 -31.43 80.63
C ARG A 78 -28.87 -29.97 80.27
N LEU A 79 -28.86 -29.06 81.26
CA LEU A 79 -29.00 -27.62 81.01
C LEU A 79 -27.94 -27.11 80.03
N GLU A 80 -26.67 -27.46 80.26
CA GLU A 80 -25.56 -27.00 79.42
C GLU A 80 -25.66 -27.55 78.00
N GLU A 81 -25.98 -28.84 77.85
CA GLU A 81 -26.18 -29.49 76.56
C GLU A 81 -27.32 -28.83 75.77
N CYS A 82 -28.49 -28.66 76.39
CA CYS A 82 -29.65 -28.01 75.78
C CYS A 82 -29.39 -26.53 75.47
N LEU A 83 -28.68 -25.79 76.34
CA LEU A 83 -28.33 -24.39 76.07
C LEU A 83 -27.35 -24.29 74.90
N ARG A 84 -26.36 -25.20 74.84
CA ARG A 84 -25.37 -25.24 73.76
C ARG A 84 -26.03 -25.58 72.43
N SER A 85 -26.87 -26.61 72.38
CA SER A 85 -27.62 -26.96 71.16
C SER A 85 -28.55 -25.83 70.74
N PHE A 86 -29.34 -25.26 71.65
CA PHE A 86 -30.26 -24.17 71.37
C PHE A 86 -29.56 -22.92 70.84
N VAL A 87 -28.47 -22.48 71.50
CA VAL A 87 -27.72 -21.29 71.07
C VAL A 87 -27.04 -21.53 69.73
N LEU A 88 -26.44 -22.71 69.52
CA LEU A 88 -25.81 -23.05 68.24
C LEU A 88 -26.83 -23.11 67.11
N GLU A 89 -27.94 -23.81 67.29
CA GLU A 89 -28.99 -23.96 66.29
C GLU A 89 -29.62 -22.60 65.91
N LYS A 90 -30.04 -21.81 66.91
CA LYS A 90 -30.64 -20.48 66.64
C LYS A 90 -29.63 -19.51 66.02
N ARG A 91 -28.36 -19.54 66.46
CA ARG A 91 -27.31 -18.67 65.90
C ARG A 91 -26.92 -19.10 64.50
N CYS A 92 -26.82 -20.40 64.23
CA CYS A 92 -26.62 -20.94 62.88
C CYS A 92 -27.77 -20.52 61.98
N LYS A 93 -29.03 -20.69 62.37
CA LYS A 93 -30.18 -20.24 61.57
C LYS A 93 -30.19 -18.73 61.33
N SER A 94 -30.03 -17.91 62.38
CA SER A 94 -30.09 -16.45 62.26
C SER A 94 -28.93 -15.84 61.47
N LYS A 95 -27.76 -16.50 61.43
CA LYS A 95 -26.55 -15.95 60.80
C LYS A 95 -26.18 -16.63 59.49
N LEU A 96 -26.28 -17.96 59.41
CA LEU A 96 -25.91 -18.73 58.23
C LEU A 96 -27.01 -18.75 57.17
N ALA A 97 -28.30 -18.71 57.57
CA ALA A 97 -29.40 -18.75 56.58
C ALA A 97 -29.41 -17.51 55.67
N PRO A 98 -29.27 -16.26 56.17
CA PRO A 98 -29.15 -15.10 55.30
C PRO A 98 -27.94 -15.17 54.36
N ALA A 99 -26.82 -15.74 54.83
CA ALA A 99 -25.62 -15.91 54.02
C ALA A 99 -25.82 -16.96 52.91
N LYS A 100 -26.50 -18.07 53.21
CA LYS A 100 -26.87 -19.10 52.23
C LYS A 100 -27.74 -18.52 51.12
N VAL A 101 -28.84 -17.86 51.48
CA VAL A 101 -29.76 -17.24 50.50
C VAL A 101 -29.03 -16.21 49.63
N TYR A 102 -28.15 -15.41 50.23
CA TYR A 102 -27.33 -14.45 49.48
C TYR A 102 -26.41 -15.13 48.46
N LEU A 103 -25.71 -16.21 48.86
CA LEU A 103 -24.84 -16.96 47.95
C LEU A 103 -25.62 -17.67 46.85
N GLU A 104 -26.77 -18.28 47.16
CA GLU A 104 -27.64 -18.92 46.16
C GLU A 104 -28.10 -17.93 45.10
N ASN A 105 -28.54 -16.73 45.51
CA ASN A 105 -28.96 -15.67 44.58
C ASN A 105 -27.79 -15.21 43.70
N ILE A 106 -26.62 -14.93 44.28
CA ILE A 106 -25.45 -14.50 43.49
C ILE A 106 -24.99 -15.59 42.53
N LEU A 107 -24.94 -16.84 42.96
CA LEU A 107 -24.50 -17.94 42.10
C LEU A 107 -25.50 -18.19 40.97
N SER A 108 -26.80 -18.04 41.24
CA SER A 108 -27.84 -18.05 40.21
C SER A 108 -27.65 -16.90 39.21
N ASP A 109 -27.45 -15.68 39.69
CA ASP A 109 -27.23 -14.50 38.82
C ASP A 109 -25.97 -14.66 37.96
N VAL A 110 -24.87 -15.12 38.55
CA VAL A 110 -23.61 -15.38 37.83
C VAL A 110 -23.79 -16.47 36.78
N SER A 111 -24.57 -17.52 37.09
CA SER A 111 -24.88 -18.59 36.13
C SER A 111 -25.64 -18.04 34.91
N VAL A 112 -26.72 -17.29 35.14
CA VAL A 112 -27.53 -16.68 34.07
C VAL A 112 -26.71 -15.69 33.23
N LEU A 113 -25.93 -14.82 33.88
CA LEU A 113 -25.09 -13.85 33.18
C LEU A 113 -23.99 -14.54 32.35
N SER A 114 -23.37 -15.58 32.89
CA SER A 114 -22.32 -16.33 32.20
C SER A 114 -22.88 -17.06 30.98
N GLU A 115 -24.06 -17.66 31.10
CA GLU A 115 -24.73 -18.32 29.98
C GLU A 115 -25.13 -17.33 28.88
N SER A 116 -25.74 -16.20 29.25
CA SER A 116 -26.12 -15.16 28.29
C SER A 116 -24.89 -14.58 27.58
N ASN A 117 -23.82 -14.26 28.33
CA ASN A 117 -22.59 -13.72 27.75
C ASN A 117 -21.90 -14.75 26.84
N ARG A 118 -21.93 -16.03 27.21
CA ARG A 118 -21.42 -17.11 26.36
C ARG A 118 -22.18 -17.19 25.03
N HIS A 119 -23.51 -17.07 25.07
CA HIS A 119 -24.33 -17.07 23.85
C HIS A 119 -24.03 -15.85 22.97
N MET A 120 -23.95 -14.65 23.56
CA MET A 120 -23.61 -13.43 22.82
C MET A 120 -22.22 -13.51 22.18
N ALA A 121 -21.21 -13.99 22.92
CA ALA A 121 -19.86 -14.18 22.39
C ALA A 121 -19.80 -15.24 21.27
N ALA A 122 -20.60 -16.31 21.38
CA ALA A 122 -20.68 -17.33 20.33
C ALA A 122 -21.33 -16.80 19.05
N GLU A 123 -22.38 -15.98 19.18
CA GLU A 123 -23.04 -15.34 18.04
C GLU A 123 -22.12 -14.31 17.34
N GLU A 124 -21.42 -13.48 18.12
CA GLU A 124 -20.45 -12.52 17.60
C GLU A 124 -19.29 -13.22 16.88
N LEU A 125 -18.73 -14.29 17.48
CA LEU A 125 -17.71 -15.12 16.86
C LEU A 125 -18.19 -15.72 15.53
N ALA A 126 -19.44 -16.20 15.46
CA ALA A 126 -20.00 -16.74 14.23
C ALA A 126 -20.11 -15.66 13.14
N LYS A 127 -20.51 -14.44 13.50
CA LYS A 127 -20.57 -13.29 12.57
C LYS A 127 -19.19 -12.93 12.04
N VAL A 128 -18.19 -12.80 12.92
CA VAL A 128 -16.80 -12.47 12.53
C VAL A 128 -16.21 -13.54 11.62
N ARG A 129 -16.44 -14.83 11.90
CA ARG A 129 -15.99 -15.92 11.03
C ARG A 129 -16.64 -15.88 9.65
N LEU A 130 -17.95 -15.61 9.59
CA LEU A 130 -18.67 -15.48 8.32
C LEU A 130 -18.14 -14.29 7.49
N GLU A 131 -17.84 -13.16 8.13
CA GLU A 131 -17.24 -12.01 7.45
C GLU A 131 -15.82 -12.31 6.94
N LEU A 132 -15.04 -13.07 7.69
CA LEU A 132 -13.70 -13.51 7.28
C LEU A 132 -13.77 -14.41 6.03
N GLU A 133 -14.70 -15.38 6.01
CA GLU A 133 -14.93 -16.26 4.86
C GLU A 133 -15.41 -15.48 3.62
N ARG A 134 -16.27 -14.47 3.82
CA ARG A 134 -16.75 -13.59 2.74
C ARG A 134 -15.65 -12.69 2.18
N GLY A 135 -14.73 -12.22 3.02
CA GLY A 135 -13.62 -11.34 2.60
C GLY A 135 -12.45 -12.04 1.92
N GLU A 136 -12.29 -13.35 2.12
CA GLU A 136 -11.21 -14.15 1.51
C GLU A 136 -11.19 -14.12 -0.04
N PRO A 137 -12.31 -14.35 -0.76
CA PRO A 137 -12.30 -14.29 -2.22
C PRO A 137 -11.99 -12.89 -2.74
N GLU A 138 -12.48 -11.83 -2.09
CA GLU A 138 -12.20 -10.45 -2.49
C GLU A 138 -10.70 -10.13 -2.40
N TYR A 139 -10.04 -10.55 -1.32
CA TYR A 139 -8.59 -10.40 -1.17
C TYR A 139 -7.81 -11.14 -2.25
N LYS A 140 -8.18 -12.40 -2.53
CA LYS A 140 -7.56 -13.21 -3.59
C LYS A 140 -7.75 -12.58 -4.97
N ASP A 141 -8.94 -12.06 -5.26
CA ASP A 141 -9.23 -11.37 -6.51
C ASP A 141 -8.38 -10.09 -6.66
N THR A 142 -8.21 -9.31 -5.58
CA THR A 142 -7.33 -8.12 -5.60
C THR A 142 -5.86 -8.48 -5.84
N LEU A 143 -5.35 -9.59 -5.28
CA LEU A 143 -3.99 -10.06 -5.56
C LEU A 143 -3.80 -10.45 -7.03
N ILE A 144 -4.75 -11.21 -7.59
CA ILE A 144 -4.70 -11.63 -8.99
C ILE A 144 -4.83 -10.42 -9.91
N ARG A 145 -5.76 -9.49 -9.63
CA ARG A 145 -5.95 -8.26 -10.39
C ARG A 145 -4.69 -7.40 -10.41
N ARG A 146 -3.98 -7.27 -9.29
CA ARG A 146 -2.69 -6.55 -9.24
C ARG A 146 -1.69 -7.14 -10.22
N GLU A 147 -1.49 -8.46 -10.21
CA GLU A 147 -0.49 -9.11 -11.07
C GLU A 147 -0.85 -8.92 -12.55
N VAL A 148 -2.11 -9.17 -12.91
CA VAL A 148 -2.62 -9.02 -14.28
C VAL A 148 -2.52 -7.58 -14.78
N VAL A 149 -2.88 -6.59 -13.94
CA VAL A 149 -2.83 -5.17 -14.31
C VAL A 149 -1.37 -4.71 -14.47
N LEU A 150 -0.48 -5.06 -13.55
CA LEU A 150 0.93 -4.67 -13.64
C LEU A 150 1.61 -5.27 -14.87
N GLU A 151 1.39 -6.55 -15.17
CA GLU A 151 1.93 -7.18 -16.38
C GLU A 151 1.42 -6.49 -17.66
N ARG A 152 0.12 -6.14 -17.68
CA ARG A 152 -0.47 -5.45 -18.84
C ARG A 152 0.07 -4.03 -19.01
N VAL A 153 0.31 -3.31 -17.92
CA VAL A 153 0.92 -1.97 -17.93
C VAL A 153 2.34 -2.03 -18.45
N ASP A 154 3.15 -2.99 -17.96
CA ASP A 154 4.53 -3.16 -18.40
C ASP A 154 4.59 -3.53 -19.90
N ARG A 155 3.71 -4.43 -20.35
CA ARG A 155 3.62 -4.81 -21.78
C ARG A 155 3.29 -3.61 -22.67
N LEU A 156 2.27 -2.82 -22.32
CA LEU A 156 1.90 -1.63 -23.10
C LEU A 156 2.99 -0.56 -23.11
N ALA A 157 3.68 -0.37 -21.97
CA ALA A 157 4.80 0.54 -21.88
C ALA A 157 5.96 0.11 -22.79
N GLU A 158 6.30 -1.19 -22.82
CA GLU A 158 7.35 -1.73 -23.69
C GLU A 158 6.99 -1.65 -25.17
N GLU A 159 5.76 -2.02 -25.55
CA GLU A 159 5.26 -1.92 -26.93
C GLU A 159 5.30 -0.47 -27.42
N THR A 160 4.88 0.48 -26.58
CA THR A 160 4.90 1.91 -26.91
C THR A 160 6.33 2.44 -27.03
N CYS A 161 7.24 2.04 -26.12
CA CYS A 161 8.66 2.40 -26.20
C CYS A 161 9.31 1.85 -27.48
N ALA A 162 9.03 0.61 -27.85
CA ALA A 162 9.55 0.00 -29.08
C ALA A 162 9.02 0.72 -30.34
N LEU A 163 7.73 1.08 -30.34
CA LEU A 163 7.12 1.85 -31.42
C LEU A 163 7.73 3.26 -31.56
N ILE A 164 8.00 3.94 -30.44
CA ILE A 164 8.63 5.27 -30.45
C ILE A 164 10.06 5.18 -30.97
N ASP A 165 10.83 4.17 -30.55
CA ASP A 165 12.21 3.96 -31.01
C ASP A 165 12.25 3.70 -32.52
N SER A 166 11.42 2.76 -33.03
CA SER A 166 11.39 2.43 -34.46
C SER A 166 10.92 3.63 -35.31
N MET A 167 9.86 4.31 -34.88
CA MET A 167 9.33 5.50 -35.57
C MET A 167 10.35 6.64 -35.61
N THR A 168 11.06 6.89 -34.50
CA THR A 168 12.06 7.95 -34.44
C THR A 168 13.23 7.64 -35.38
N ARG A 169 13.71 6.40 -35.38
CA ARG A 169 14.79 5.98 -36.27
C ARG A 169 14.40 6.10 -37.74
N GLU A 170 13.20 5.66 -38.10
CA GLU A 170 12.72 5.76 -39.47
C GLU A 170 12.58 7.22 -39.91
N LYS A 171 11.95 8.07 -39.09
CA LYS A 171 11.72 9.49 -39.42
C LYS A 171 13.00 10.30 -39.51
N LEU A 172 13.97 10.04 -38.64
CA LEU A 172 15.28 10.70 -38.69
C LEU A 172 16.11 10.20 -39.86
N THR A 173 16.06 8.90 -40.19
CA THR A 173 16.75 8.36 -41.37
C THR A 173 16.17 8.95 -42.67
N ASN A 174 14.84 8.99 -42.80
CA ASN A 174 14.18 9.60 -43.95
C ASN A 174 14.47 11.10 -44.06
N ALA A 175 14.47 11.82 -42.93
CA ALA A 175 14.79 13.24 -42.92
C ALA A 175 16.23 13.53 -43.40
N VAL A 176 17.18 12.70 -43.01
CA VAL A 176 18.57 12.80 -43.49
C VAL A 176 18.67 12.59 -45.01
N ASP A 177 17.81 11.76 -45.57
CA ASP A 177 17.74 11.55 -47.01
C ASP A 177 17.01 12.71 -47.72
N ASP A 178 15.96 13.28 -47.12
CA ASP A 178 15.17 14.40 -47.66
C ASP A 178 15.84 15.78 -47.55
N ILE A 179 16.72 16.00 -46.57
CA ILE A 179 17.41 17.27 -46.31
C ILE A 179 18.18 17.77 -47.55
N GLU A 180 18.70 16.88 -48.39
CA GLU A 180 19.41 17.23 -49.63
C GLU A 180 18.53 18.03 -50.62
N ASN A 181 17.27 17.60 -50.77
CA ASN A 181 16.32 18.21 -51.69
C ASN A 181 15.80 19.55 -51.16
N LEU A 182 15.55 19.63 -49.85
CA LEU A 182 15.00 20.82 -49.19
C LEU A 182 16.00 21.98 -49.13
N VAL A 183 17.28 21.69 -48.87
CA VAL A 183 18.32 22.72 -48.73
C VAL A 183 18.64 23.39 -50.07
N SER A 184 18.55 22.62 -51.16
CA SER A 184 18.78 23.14 -52.53
C SER A 184 17.74 24.19 -52.95
N ALA A 185 16.54 24.15 -52.36
CA ALA A 185 15.45 25.08 -52.59
C ALA A 185 15.48 26.29 -51.62
N LEU A 186 15.93 26.09 -50.38
CA LEU A 186 15.84 27.10 -49.33
C LEU A 186 17.00 28.12 -49.33
N VAL A 187 18.19 27.74 -49.82
CA VAL A 187 19.38 28.61 -49.81
C VAL A 187 19.64 29.24 -51.18
N PRO A 188 19.51 30.57 -51.34
CA PRO A 188 19.85 31.25 -52.59
C PRO A 188 21.36 31.28 -52.83
N TRP A 189 21.77 31.11 -54.09
CA TRP A 189 23.18 31.16 -54.49
C TRP A 189 23.56 32.57 -54.91
N ASN A 190 24.43 33.22 -54.13
CA ASN A 190 24.85 34.61 -54.35
C ASN A 190 26.14 34.76 -55.18
N GLY A 191 26.56 33.70 -55.89
CA GLY A 191 27.72 33.72 -56.78
C GLY A 191 29.04 33.22 -56.14
N LEU A 192 30.10 33.19 -56.96
CA LEU A 192 31.40 32.58 -56.64
C LEU A 192 32.16 33.25 -55.49
N LEU A 193 31.96 34.55 -55.25
CA LEU A 193 32.69 35.25 -54.18
C LEU A 193 32.13 34.91 -52.78
N HIS A 194 30.91 34.37 -52.74
CA HIS A 194 30.20 34.02 -51.51
C HIS A 194 30.14 32.51 -51.25
N ILE A 195 31.00 31.71 -51.88
CA ILE A 195 31.04 30.24 -51.70
C ILE A 195 31.16 29.87 -50.22
N TRP A 196 32.02 30.57 -49.48
CA TRP A 196 32.24 30.28 -48.06
C TRP A 196 31.03 30.62 -47.19
N GLN A 197 30.32 31.72 -47.52
CA GLN A 197 29.09 32.08 -46.82
C GLN A 197 28.00 31.07 -47.15
N TYR A 198 27.81 30.74 -48.43
CA TYR A 198 26.87 29.71 -48.87
C TYR A 198 27.14 28.34 -48.22
N ALA A 199 28.39 27.91 -48.13
CA ALA A 199 28.73 26.65 -47.48
C ALA A 199 28.38 26.64 -45.99
N ASN A 200 28.59 27.76 -45.28
CA ASN A 200 28.20 27.89 -43.88
C ASN A 200 26.67 27.98 -43.72
N ASP A 201 25.98 28.68 -44.61
CA ASP A 201 24.52 28.80 -44.60
C ASP A 201 23.86 27.46 -44.88
N VAL A 202 24.35 26.70 -45.87
CA VAL A 202 23.91 25.33 -46.17
C VAL A 202 24.07 24.43 -44.96
N ARG A 203 25.20 24.52 -44.25
CA ARG A 203 25.43 23.73 -43.01
C ARG A 203 24.49 24.14 -41.89
N TYR A 204 24.31 25.43 -41.69
CA TYR A 204 23.44 25.96 -40.64
C TYR A 204 21.99 25.54 -40.87
N VAL A 205 21.50 25.70 -42.09
CA VAL A 205 20.15 25.30 -42.49
C VAL A 205 19.97 23.79 -42.41
N MET A 206 20.96 22.99 -42.83
CA MET A 206 20.94 21.53 -42.67
C MET A 206 20.84 21.11 -41.20
N ALA A 207 21.64 21.73 -40.33
CA ALA A 207 21.61 21.45 -38.90
C ALA A 207 20.29 21.89 -38.24
N ASP A 208 19.75 23.05 -38.63
CA ASP A 208 18.48 23.57 -38.11
C ASP A 208 17.29 22.69 -38.54
N LEU A 209 17.23 22.30 -39.82
CA LEU A 209 16.19 21.38 -40.31
C LEU A 209 16.24 20.02 -39.63
N PHE A 210 17.45 19.48 -39.37
CA PHE A 210 17.60 18.24 -38.64
C PHE A 210 17.12 18.38 -37.19
N VAL A 211 17.52 19.44 -36.50
CA VAL A 211 17.08 19.72 -35.13
C VAL A 211 15.56 19.95 -35.07
N ASP A 212 14.97 20.63 -36.04
CA ASP A 212 13.51 20.82 -36.12
C ASP A 212 12.77 19.50 -36.36
N ARG A 213 13.35 18.59 -37.14
CA ARG A 213 12.81 17.24 -37.29
C ARG A 213 12.87 16.43 -36.00
N VAL A 214 13.97 16.53 -35.25
CA VAL A 214 14.09 15.90 -33.92
C VAL A 214 13.01 16.46 -32.99
N LYS A 215 12.79 17.78 -32.96
CA LYS A 215 11.69 18.40 -32.19
C LYS A 215 10.31 17.85 -32.58
N SER A 216 10.06 17.67 -33.87
CA SER A 216 8.80 17.10 -34.36
C SER A 216 8.61 15.66 -33.86
N CYS A 217 9.68 14.85 -33.85
CA CYS A 217 9.64 13.49 -33.31
C CYS A 217 9.40 13.49 -31.79
N GLU A 218 9.98 14.44 -31.05
CA GLU A 218 9.73 14.61 -29.61
C GLU A 218 8.25 14.94 -29.32
N VAL A 219 7.63 15.82 -30.11
CA VAL A 219 6.21 16.17 -29.93
C VAL A 219 5.31 14.96 -30.17
N GLU A 220 5.56 14.21 -31.23
CA GLU A 220 4.77 13.01 -31.54
C GLU A 220 5.00 11.89 -30.52
N ALA A 221 6.22 11.72 -30.03
CA ALA A 221 6.52 10.79 -28.93
C ALA A 221 5.77 11.17 -27.65
N LYS A 222 5.65 12.47 -27.35
CA LYS A 222 4.85 12.97 -26.21
C LYS A 222 3.36 12.70 -26.40
N GLU A 223 2.83 12.85 -27.61
CA GLU A 223 1.43 12.55 -27.91
C GLU A 223 1.13 11.05 -27.75
N LYS A 224 1.98 10.18 -28.28
CA LYS A 224 1.87 8.73 -28.11
C LYS A 224 2.02 8.31 -26.64
N ALA A 225 2.96 8.91 -25.91
CA ALA A 225 3.12 8.66 -24.49
C ALA A 225 1.88 9.10 -23.70
N LYS A 226 1.24 10.22 -24.07
CA LYS A 226 -0.03 10.65 -23.47
C LYS A 226 -1.16 9.65 -23.74
N SER A 227 -1.26 9.13 -24.97
CA SER A 227 -2.23 8.07 -25.29
C SER A 227 -2.00 6.82 -24.43
N CYS A 228 -0.76 6.33 -24.36
CA CYS A 228 -0.42 5.16 -23.57
C CYS A 228 -0.68 5.36 -22.07
N VAL A 229 -0.38 6.54 -21.51
CA VAL A 229 -0.73 6.85 -20.11
C VAL A 229 -2.24 6.83 -19.90
N ASN A 230 -3.04 7.35 -20.85
CA ASN A 230 -4.49 7.23 -20.77
C ASN A 230 -4.94 5.76 -20.81
N ASP A 231 -4.36 4.95 -21.70
CA ASP A 231 -4.66 3.51 -21.80
C ASP A 231 -4.30 2.79 -20.49
N ILE A 232 -3.14 3.09 -19.90
CA ILE A 232 -2.70 2.60 -18.59
C ILE A 232 -3.72 2.97 -17.50
N HIS A 233 -4.22 4.20 -17.47
CA HIS A 233 -5.25 4.62 -16.51
C HIS A 233 -6.59 3.93 -16.75
N THR A 234 -7.00 3.70 -18.01
CA THR A 234 -8.23 2.96 -18.30
C THR A 234 -8.14 1.49 -17.87
N ILE A 235 -6.94 0.89 -17.96
CA ILE A 235 -6.70 -0.49 -17.52
C ILE A 235 -6.68 -0.60 -16.00
N ALA A 236 -6.28 0.47 -15.32
CA ALA A 236 -6.33 0.58 -13.88
C ALA A 236 -7.74 0.94 -13.34
N ASP A 237 -8.77 0.99 -14.18
CA ASP A 237 -10.15 1.38 -13.86
C ASP A 237 -10.28 2.77 -13.18
N ASP A 238 -9.41 3.72 -13.56
CA ASP A 238 -9.44 5.10 -13.03
C ASP A 238 -10.31 6.03 -13.90
N ALA A 239 -11.40 6.54 -13.32
CA ALA A 239 -12.17 7.69 -13.81
C ALA A 239 -11.56 9.05 -13.37
N SER A 240 -10.28 9.09 -12.98
CA SER A 240 -9.64 10.28 -12.41
C SER A 240 -8.74 11.00 -13.41
N ALA A 241 -9.33 11.95 -14.13
CA ALA A 241 -8.65 12.87 -15.05
C ALA A 241 -7.66 13.85 -14.35
N ALA A 242 -7.52 13.80 -13.02
CA ALA A 242 -6.81 14.83 -12.25
C ALA A 242 -5.27 14.73 -12.33
N ASN A 243 -4.70 13.54 -12.59
CA ASN A 243 -3.24 13.34 -12.62
C ASN A 243 -2.61 13.44 -14.01
N GLN A 244 -3.40 13.62 -15.08
CA GLN A 244 -2.88 13.81 -16.44
C GLN A 244 -1.95 15.03 -16.55
N MET A 245 -2.13 16.02 -15.67
CA MET A 245 -1.37 17.26 -15.69
C MET A 245 0.08 17.06 -15.22
N ASP A 246 0.37 16.07 -14.38
CA ASP A 246 1.71 15.80 -13.86
C ASP A 246 2.57 14.93 -14.81
N ALA A 247 1.95 14.07 -15.62
CA ALA A 247 2.67 13.33 -16.66
C ALA A 247 3.28 14.27 -17.72
N LEU A 248 2.63 15.39 -18.00
CA LEU A 248 3.09 16.41 -18.96
C LEU A 248 4.18 17.33 -18.40
N THR A 249 4.20 17.58 -17.08
CA THR A 249 5.25 18.38 -16.41
C THR A 249 6.58 17.62 -16.29
N LEU A 250 6.58 16.29 -16.45
CA LEU A 250 7.81 15.49 -16.49
C LEU A 250 8.58 15.61 -17.82
N PHE A 251 7.89 15.95 -18.91
CA PHE A 251 8.47 16.16 -20.24
C PHE A 251 9.10 17.55 -20.44
N THR A 252 9.01 18.45 -19.46
CA THR A 252 9.48 19.83 -19.56
C THR A 252 10.86 20.06 -18.94
N LYS A 253 11.47 19.07 -18.30
CA LYS A 253 12.88 19.20 -17.89
C LYS A 253 13.76 19.26 -19.15
N PRO A 254 14.47 20.38 -19.39
CA PRO A 254 15.36 20.48 -20.54
C PRO A 254 16.58 19.59 -20.29
N ASP A 255 16.73 18.56 -21.11
CA ASP A 255 17.91 17.69 -21.05
C ASP A 255 19.16 18.46 -21.54
N PRO A 256 20.27 18.44 -20.78
CA PRO A 256 21.51 19.13 -21.15
C PRO A 256 22.20 18.52 -22.39
N ASN A 257 21.82 17.30 -22.76
CA ASN A 257 22.36 16.54 -23.88
C ASN A 257 21.56 16.70 -25.17
N ARG A 258 20.56 17.61 -25.21
CA ARG A 258 19.85 17.90 -26.45
C ARG A 258 20.83 18.39 -27.52
N ILE A 259 20.72 17.83 -28.72
CA ILE A 259 21.46 18.34 -29.87
C ILE A 259 21.01 19.77 -30.11
N THR A 260 21.98 20.68 -30.04
CA THR A 260 21.79 22.07 -30.44
C THR A 260 22.41 22.28 -31.81
N THR A 261 21.85 23.24 -32.55
CA THR A 261 22.38 23.66 -33.86
C THR A 261 23.86 24.05 -33.80
N GLY A 262 24.34 24.54 -32.65
CA GLY A 262 25.75 24.83 -32.40
C GLY A 262 26.64 23.58 -32.35
N LYS A 263 26.26 22.54 -31.58
CA LYS A 263 27.07 21.31 -31.45
C LYS A 263 27.18 20.56 -32.78
N LEU A 264 26.06 20.42 -33.49
CA LEU A 264 26.04 19.74 -34.79
C LEU A 264 26.82 20.54 -35.86
N LYS A 265 26.85 21.87 -35.74
CA LYS A 265 27.61 22.75 -36.63
C LYS A 265 29.12 22.59 -36.40
N ASP A 266 29.58 22.56 -35.15
CA ASP A 266 30.99 22.50 -34.82
C ASP A 266 31.63 21.16 -35.25
N GLU A 267 30.87 20.07 -35.20
CA GLU A 267 31.30 18.74 -35.68
C GLU A 267 31.35 18.61 -37.22
N LEU A 268 30.53 19.39 -37.94
CA LEU A 268 30.43 19.30 -39.40
C LEU A 268 31.54 20.09 -40.15
N SER A 269 32.65 20.45 -39.50
CA SER A 269 33.68 21.34 -40.04
C SER A 269 34.17 20.90 -41.42
N LEU A 270 33.82 21.70 -42.43
CA LEU A 270 34.44 21.64 -43.75
C LEU A 270 35.80 22.31 -43.65
N ASP A 271 36.86 21.55 -43.92
CA ASP A 271 38.18 22.13 -44.06
C ASP A 271 38.28 22.90 -45.38
N PHE A 272 39.11 23.94 -45.43
CA PHE A 272 39.36 24.69 -46.66
C PHE A 272 39.80 23.79 -47.82
N THR A 273 40.48 22.68 -47.52
CA THR A 273 40.88 21.64 -48.48
C THR A 273 39.69 20.91 -49.11
N ASP A 274 38.56 20.77 -48.42
CA ASP A 274 37.37 20.08 -48.97
C ASP A 274 36.68 20.83 -50.10
N VAL A 275 36.74 22.17 -50.07
CA VAL A 275 36.18 23.04 -51.10
C VAL A 275 37.05 22.97 -52.36
N PHE A 276 38.37 22.82 -52.19
CA PHE A 276 39.34 22.66 -53.28
C PHE A 276 39.47 21.21 -53.79
N GLU A 277 39.18 20.20 -52.98
CA GLU A 277 39.11 18.78 -53.42
C GLU A 277 38.00 18.49 -54.44
N ILE A 278 37.05 19.42 -54.64
CA ILE A 278 36.09 19.35 -55.75
C ILE A 278 36.85 19.34 -57.10
N GLN A 279 38.11 19.80 -57.10
CA GLN A 279 39.02 19.81 -58.22
C GLN A 279 39.59 18.43 -58.61
N ASP A 280 39.50 17.38 -57.78
CA ASP A 280 40.02 16.04 -58.15
C ASP A 280 39.15 15.33 -59.20
N LYS A 281 37.85 15.67 -59.27
CA LYS A 281 37.01 15.31 -60.44
C LYS A 281 37.17 16.28 -61.61
N LEU A 282 37.76 17.45 -61.37
CA LEU A 282 38.24 18.38 -62.39
C LEU A 282 39.62 17.97 -62.95
N GLY A 283 40.15 16.80 -62.60
CA GLY A 283 41.22 16.16 -63.37
C GLY A 283 40.80 15.81 -64.82
N MET A 284 39.49 15.82 -65.11
CA MET A 284 38.91 15.67 -66.46
C MET A 284 38.59 17.01 -67.15
N ALA A 285 38.81 18.15 -66.48
CA ALA A 285 38.49 19.49 -67.01
C ALA A 285 39.56 20.55 -66.69
N SER A 286 40.83 20.13 -66.58
CA SER A 286 41.98 21.02 -66.35
C SER A 286 42.59 21.64 -67.63
N VAL A 287 41.82 21.71 -68.72
CA VAL A 287 42.33 22.23 -70.01
C VAL A 287 42.47 23.77 -70.05
N SER A 288 41.98 24.53 -69.07
CA SER A 288 41.87 26.00 -69.22
C SER A 288 42.80 26.87 -68.37
N LEU A 289 43.67 26.32 -67.51
CA LEU A 289 44.57 27.14 -66.65
C LEU A 289 46.07 26.77 -66.72
N GLY A 290 46.48 25.96 -67.70
CA GLY A 290 47.85 25.42 -67.81
C GLY A 290 48.54 25.63 -69.16
N ALA A 291 48.38 26.79 -69.81
CA ALA A 291 49.06 27.06 -71.09
C ALA A 291 50.58 27.35 -70.98
N VAL A 292 51.16 27.32 -69.77
CA VAL A 292 52.62 27.44 -69.55
C VAL A 292 53.08 26.35 -68.60
N THR A 293 53.24 25.13 -69.10
CA THR A 293 54.11 24.06 -68.53
C THR A 293 54.10 22.85 -69.47
N MET A 294 54.48 23.06 -70.73
CA MET A 294 54.92 21.94 -71.56
C MET A 294 56.32 21.54 -71.12
N PHE A 295 56.45 20.48 -70.33
CA PHE A 295 57.54 19.47 -70.34
C PHE A 295 57.43 18.57 -69.09
N SER A 296 56.80 17.40 -69.22
CA SER A 296 57.22 16.12 -68.61
C SER A 296 56.08 15.08 -68.66
N SER A 297 56.42 13.93 -69.22
CA SER A 297 55.65 12.72 -69.53
C SER A 297 54.77 12.11 -68.40
N LYS A 298 53.53 11.71 -68.72
CA LYS A 298 53.13 10.29 -68.93
C LYS A 298 51.66 10.15 -69.36
N ALA A 299 51.43 9.09 -70.14
CA ALA A 299 50.27 8.74 -70.94
C ALA A 299 48.93 8.55 -70.18
N LEU A 300 47.84 9.13 -70.73
CA LEU A 300 46.69 8.40 -71.32
C LEU A 300 45.55 9.38 -71.68
N GLY A 301 45.16 9.45 -72.97
CA GLY A 301 43.80 9.88 -73.38
C GLY A 301 43.60 11.29 -73.95
N TYR A 302 44.30 11.71 -75.02
CA TYR A 302 44.07 13.04 -75.66
C TYR A 302 43.80 13.00 -77.18
N LYS A 303 43.68 11.82 -77.80
CA LYS A 303 43.62 11.69 -79.28
C LYS A 303 42.34 12.22 -79.93
N SER A 304 41.25 12.43 -79.19
CA SER A 304 39.97 12.89 -79.77
C SER A 304 39.76 14.41 -79.75
N LEU A 305 40.53 15.16 -78.95
CA LEU A 305 40.36 16.62 -78.83
C LEU A 305 41.25 17.41 -79.80
N ILE A 306 42.33 16.80 -80.28
CA ILE A 306 43.30 17.47 -81.15
C ILE A 306 42.78 17.57 -82.60
N HIS A 307 41.96 16.60 -83.05
CA HIS A 307 41.41 16.63 -84.42
C HIS A 307 40.40 17.76 -84.65
N SER A 308 39.54 18.07 -83.67
CA SER A 308 38.50 19.11 -83.80
C SER A 308 39.04 20.54 -83.83
N LEU A 309 40.26 20.77 -83.32
CA LEU A 309 40.92 22.07 -83.38
C LEU A 309 41.68 22.29 -84.69
N PHE A 310 42.10 21.22 -85.36
CA PHE A 310 42.83 21.30 -86.63
C PHE A 310 41.92 21.43 -87.86
N ASP A 311 40.68 20.93 -87.82
CA ASP A 311 39.77 21.06 -88.97
C ASP A 311 39.18 22.48 -89.15
N ILE A 312 39.23 23.31 -88.10
CA ILE A 312 38.83 24.73 -88.15
C ILE A 312 39.98 25.63 -88.63
N THR A 313 41.24 25.19 -88.54
CA THR A 313 42.40 25.99 -88.95
C THR A 313 42.69 25.92 -90.44
N ASN A 314 42.16 24.93 -91.16
CA ASN A 314 42.47 24.73 -92.58
C ASN A 314 41.57 25.55 -93.54
N THR A 315 40.56 26.26 -93.03
CA THR A 315 39.64 27.08 -93.85
C THR A 315 39.68 28.58 -93.52
N VAL A 316 40.45 29.00 -92.51
CA VAL A 316 40.61 30.41 -92.12
C VAL A 316 42.10 30.74 -92.00
N GLY A 317 42.60 31.59 -92.89
CA GLY A 317 44.01 31.97 -92.96
C GLY A 317 44.61 32.40 -91.62
N VAL A 318 45.87 32.00 -91.40
CA VAL A 318 46.66 32.11 -90.16
C VAL A 318 46.70 33.54 -89.56
N SER A 319 46.43 34.59 -90.34
CA SER A 319 46.40 35.98 -89.86
C SER A 319 45.11 36.38 -89.12
N ASN A 320 43.96 35.73 -89.39
CA ASN A 320 42.69 35.99 -88.70
C ASN A 320 42.51 35.12 -87.45
N VAL A 321 43.17 33.97 -87.37
CA VAL A 321 43.16 33.08 -86.20
C VAL A 321 43.67 33.81 -84.95
N ARG A 322 44.71 34.65 -85.07
CA ARG A 322 45.21 35.47 -83.95
C ARG A 322 44.20 36.50 -83.43
N LYS A 323 43.35 37.05 -84.31
CA LYS A 323 42.32 38.05 -83.95
C LYS A 323 41.10 37.43 -83.29
N TRP A 324 40.74 36.20 -83.68
CA TRP A 324 39.60 35.47 -83.13
C TRP A 324 39.94 34.52 -81.97
N ALA A 325 41.20 34.14 -81.80
CA ALA A 325 41.64 33.29 -80.69
C ALA A 325 41.35 33.93 -79.33
N VAL A 326 41.60 35.23 -79.15
CA VAL A 326 41.34 35.93 -77.89
C VAL A 326 39.85 35.93 -77.53
N PRO A 327 38.91 36.39 -78.39
CA PRO A 327 37.49 36.38 -78.06
C PRO A 327 36.89 34.98 -77.92
N VAL A 328 37.36 33.99 -78.69
CA VAL A 328 36.86 32.60 -78.57
C VAL A 328 37.34 31.97 -77.27
N VAL A 329 38.61 32.17 -76.89
CA VAL A 329 39.15 31.65 -75.62
C VAL A 329 38.54 32.37 -74.42
N THR A 330 38.25 33.67 -74.51
CA THR A 330 37.58 34.38 -73.41
C THR A 330 36.11 33.97 -73.27
N VAL A 331 35.37 33.79 -74.37
CA VAL A 331 33.98 33.30 -74.32
C VAL A 331 33.92 31.85 -73.83
N ALA A 332 34.82 30.98 -74.29
CA ALA A 332 34.93 29.61 -73.81
C ALA A 332 35.34 29.57 -72.33
N GLY A 333 36.32 30.37 -71.92
CA GLY A 333 36.74 30.49 -70.52
C GLY A 333 35.63 31.01 -69.62
N LEU A 334 34.88 32.02 -70.06
CA LEU A 334 33.73 32.55 -69.32
C LEU A 334 32.59 31.54 -69.23
N GLY A 335 32.32 30.78 -70.30
CA GLY A 335 31.35 29.69 -70.32
C GLY A 335 31.71 28.58 -69.32
N VAL A 336 32.98 28.19 -69.24
CA VAL A 336 33.48 27.23 -68.24
C VAL A 336 33.34 27.77 -66.83
N LEU A 337 33.64 29.05 -66.59
CA LEU A 337 33.47 29.67 -65.27
C LEU A 337 32.00 29.73 -64.83
N ILE A 338 31.08 30.02 -65.75
CA ILE A 338 29.63 30.00 -65.49
C ILE A 338 29.17 28.57 -65.20
N TYR A 339 29.67 27.58 -65.95
CA TYR A 339 29.36 26.17 -65.71
C TYR A 339 29.86 25.70 -64.34
N ILE A 340 31.10 26.03 -63.97
CA ILE A 340 31.67 25.72 -62.65
C ILE A 340 30.85 26.40 -61.54
N ALA A 341 30.41 27.65 -61.75
CA ALA A 341 29.58 28.35 -60.77
C ALA A 341 28.23 27.66 -60.54
N ALA A 342 27.60 27.14 -61.60
CA ALA A 342 26.34 26.41 -61.51
C ALA A 342 26.52 25.02 -60.87
N ASP A 343 27.57 24.28 -61.27
CA ASP A 343 27.82 22.93 -60.74
C ASP A 343 28.32 22.94 -59.28
N MET A 344 29.06 23.98 -58.88
CA MET A 344 29.57 24.11 -57.51
C MET A 344 28.46 24.24 -56.47
N LYS A 345 27.33 24.90 -56.79
CA LYS A 345 26.15 24.97 -55.92
C LYS A 345 25.69 23.56 -55.53
N HIS A 346 25.46 22.71 -56.53
CA HIS A 346 24.98 21.35 -56.34
C HIS A 346 26.06 20.41 -55.81
N ALA A 347 27.33 20.62 -56.16
CA ALA A 347 28.45 19.83 -55.65
C ALA A 347 28.65 20.05 -54.13
N LEU A 348 28.57 21.31 -53.66
CA LEU A 348 28.70 21.65 -52.25
C LEU A 348 27.55 21.09 -51.43
N ALA A 349 26.30 21.30 -51.85
CA ALA A 349 25.13 20.74 -51.16
C ALA A 349 25.19 19.20 -51.08
N ARG A 350 25.66 18.53 -52.15
CA ARG A 350 25.85 17.07 -52.15
C ARG A 350 27.00 16.61 -51.27
N LYS A 351 28.10 17.36 -51.17
CA LYS A 351 29.26 17.00 -50.33
C LYS A 351 28.92 17.22 -48.85
N THR A 352 28.22 18.31 -48.50
CA THR A 352 27.74 18.56 -47.13
C THR A 352 26.67 17.56 -46.70
N ALA A 353 25.71 17.23 -47.57
CA ALA A 353 24.72 16.20 -47.29
C ALA A 353 25.35 14.81 -47.11
N ARG A 354 26.37 14.46 -47.90
CA ARG A 354 27.13 13.21 -47.72
C ARG A 354 27.89 13.17 -46.41
N LYS A 355 28.56 14.27 -46.03
CA LYS A 355 29.23 14.35 -44.73
C LYS A 355 28.24 14.30 -43.56
N LEU A 356 27.11 14.97 -43.68
CA LEU A 356 26.02 14.87 -42.69
C LEU A 356 25.48 13.45 -42.59
N ARG A 357 25.20 12.78 -43.72
CA ARG A 357 24.78 11.37 -43.76
C ARG A 357 25.81 10.45 -43.10
N ALA A 358 27.10 10.64 -43.40
CA ALA A 358 28.17 9.88 -42.80
C ALA A 358 28.21 10.12 -41.28
N HIS A 359 28.25 11.37 -40.82
CA HIS A 359 28.24 11.70 -39.39
C HIS A 359 26.99 11.22 -38.65
N VAL A 360 25.82 11.28 -39.27
CA VAL A 360 24.56 10.88 -38.65
C VAL A 360 24.40 9.35 -38.62
N ARG A 361 24.91 8.62 -39.63
CA ARG A 361 24.87 7.15 -39.68
C ARG A 361 26.03 6.47 -38.93
N GLU A 362 27.25 7.01 -39.03
CA GLU A 362 28.45 6.49 -38.37
C GLU A 362 28.55 6.96 -36.92
N GLY A 363 28.11 8.19 -36.63
CA GLY A 363 28.19 8.78 -35.29
C GLY A 363 27.08 8.34 -34.32
N ALA A 364 26.27 7.35 -34.69
CA ALA A 364 25.15 6.82 -33.90
C ALA A 364 24.14 7.88 -33.40
N ILE A 365 24.17 9.10 -33.94
CA ILE A 365 23.35 10.24 -33.48
C ILE A 365 21.86 9.89 -33.53
N VAL A 366 21.40 9.23 -34.60
CA VAL A 366 20.00 8.78 -34.72
C VAL A 366 19.63 7.80 -33.60
N HIS A 367 20.54 6.89 -33.27
CA HIS A 367 20.32 5.88 -32.23
C HIS A 367 20.30 6.51 -30.84
N ASP A 368 21.23 7.42 -30.55
CA ASP A 368 21.33 8.11 -29.27
C ASP A 368 20.13 9.02 -29.02
N GLU A 369 19.66 9.75 -30.04
CA GLU A 369 18.46 10.58 -29.97
C GLU A 369 17.19 9.72 -29.77
N ALA A 370 17.06 8.62 -30.52
CA ALA A 370 15.93 7.70 -30.34
C ALA A 370 15.94 7.06 -28.94
N MET A 371 17.12 6.68 -28.43
CA MET A 371 17.26 6.13 -27.09
C MET A 371 16.94 7.17 -26.01
N ARG A 372 17.35 8.44 -26.18
CA ARG A 372 17.00 9.53 -25.27
C ARG A 372 15.49 9.70 -25.17
N ILE A 373 14.82 9.90 -26.31
CA ILE A 373 13.36 10.10 -26.36
C ILE A 373 12.64 8.90 -25.72
N THR A 374 13.07 7.68 -26.05
CA THR A 374 12.50 6.46 -25.49
C THR A 374 12.71 6.36 -23.97
N LYS A 375 13.87 6.76 -23.46
CA LYS A 375 14.19 6.79 -22.02
C LYS A 375 13.31 7.80 -21.27
N ASP A 376 13.01 8.94 -21.88
CA ASP A 376 12.10 9.94 -21.31
C ASP A 376 10.69 9.39 -21.19
N CYS A 377 10.16 8.78 -22.25
CA CYS A 377 8.86 8.11 -22.22
C CYS A 377 8.84 6.98 -21.17
N ARG A 378 9.89 6.14 -21.12
CA ARG A 378 10.00 5.05 -20.14
C ARG A 378 9.99 5.55 -18.69
N ARG A 379 10.63 6.68 -18.42
CA ARG A 379 10.61 7.31 -17.09
C ARG A 379 9.19 7.74 -16.69
N VAL A 380 8.42 8.28 -17.63
CA VAL A 380 7.01 8.65 -17.39
C VAL A 380 6.17 7.40 -17.15
N PHE A 381 6.30 6.35 -17.96
CA PHE A 381 5.57 5.10 -17.76
C PHE A 381 5.91 4.45 -16.42
N LYS A 382 7.19 4.40 -16.04
CA LYS A 382 7.62 3.86 -14.75
C LYS A 382 7.04 4.62 -13.56
N SER A 383 6.92 5.94 -13.65
CA SER A 383 6.29 6.75 -12.59
C SER A 383 4.83 6.37 -12.40
N ASN A 384 4.07 6.26 -13.50
CA ASN A 384 2.66 5.88 -13.46
C ASN A 384 2.47 4.42 -13.00
N ALA A 385 3.31 3.49 -13.46
CA ALA A 385 3.29 2.11 -12.99
C ALA A 385 3.58 2.01 -11.49
N TRP A 386 4.51 2.82 -10.97
CA TRP A 386 4.80 2.88 -9.54
C TRP A 386 3.62 3.44 -8.72
N GLU A 387 2.91 4.44 -9.24
CA GLU A 387 1.68 4.95 -8.61
C GLU A 387 0.59 3.87 -8.52
N ILE A 388 0.37 3.11 -9.59
CA ILE A 388 -0.59 2.00 -9.63
C ILE A 388 -0.18 0.92 -8.63
N GLN A 389 1.10 0.54 -8.62
CA GLN A 389 1.63 -0.45 -7.67
C GLN A 389 1.41 -0.02 -6.22
N ASN A 390 1.66 1.25 -5.89
CA ASN A 390 1.44 1.78 -4.54
C ASN A 390 -0.03 1.78 -4.13
N ARG A 391 -0.96 1.98 -5.06
CA ARG A 391 -2.40 1.91 -4.77
C ARG A 391 -2.82 0.48 -4.43
N PHE A 392 -2.46 -0.50 -5.27
CA PHE A 392 -2.71 -1.91 -4.95
C PHE A 392 -2.06 -2.31 -3.63
N GLN A 393 -0.85 -1.83 -3.35
CA GLN A 393 -0.19 -2.08 -2.07
C GLN A 393 -0.99 -1.52 -0.89
N LYS A 394 -1.53 -0.30 -0.99
CA LYS A 394 -2.41 0.28 0.03
C LYS A 394 -3.72 -0.48 0.20
N GLU A 395 -4.34 -0.92 -0.88
CA GLU A 395 -5.56 -1.72 -0.84
C GLU A 395 -5.31 -3.07 -0.16
N ILE A 396 -4.25 -3.76 -0.55
CA ILE A 396 -3.82 -5.03 0.06
C ILE A 396 -3.54 -4.82 1.55
N GLU A 397 -2.78 -3.79 1.93
CA GLU A 397 -2.53 -3.46 3.33
C GLU A 397 -3.82 -3.17 4.10
N ALA A 398 -4.80 -2.51 3.48
CA ALA A 398 -6.10 -2.25 4.11
C ALA A 398 -6.91 -3.55 4.31
N HIS A 399 -6.86 -4.49 3.37
CA HIS A 399 -7.46 -5.82 3.52
C HIS A 399 -6.73 -6.65 4.60
N GLU A 400 -5.41 -6.63 4.63
CA GLU A 400 -4.60 -7.32 5.65
C GLU A 400 -4.84 -6.79 7.05
N ARG A 401 -4.96 -5.47 7.21
CA ARG A 401 -5.32 -4.84 8.50
C ARG A 401 -6.71 -5.25 8.96
N ARG A 402 -7.71 -5.15 8.08
CA ARG A 402 -9.10 -5.58 8.37
C ARG A 402 -9.14 -7.06 8.79
N ARG A 403 -8.42 -7.91 8.07
CA ARG A 403 -8.30 -9.33 8.38
C ARG A 403 -7.64 -9.58 9.73
N ALA A 404 -6.54 -8.88 10.03
CA ALA A 404 -5.84 -9.01 11.32
C ALA A 404 -6.72 -8.57 12.50
N GLU A 405 -7.51 -7.50 12.34
CA GLU A 405 -8.48 -7.04 13.32
C GLU A 405 -9.60 -8.06 13.54
N GLN A 406 -10.16 -8.61 12.46
CA GLN A 406 -11.18 -9.67 12.52
C GLN A 406 -10.63 -10.97 13.13
N GLU A 407 -9.42 -11.39 12.77
CA GLU A 407 -8.79 -12.58 13.36
C GLU A 407 -8.51 -12.39 14.86
N LYS A 408 -8.12 -11.18 15.28
CA LYS A 408 -7.98 -10.85 16.69
C LYS A 408 -9.33 -10.90 17.41
N ALA A 409 -10.36 -10.26 16.86
CA ALA A 409 -11.71 -10.28 17.41
C ALA A 409 -12.27 -11.72 17.51
N ALA A 410 -11.99 -12.58 16.51
CA ALA A 410 -12.37 -13.99 16.55
C ALA A 410 -11.67 -14.75 17.69
N LYS A 411 -10.37 -14.52 17.91
CA LYS A 411 -9.62 -15.12 19.02
C LYS A 411 -10.12 -14.64 20.38
N ASP A 412 -10.39 -13.33 20.51
CA ASP A 412 -10.93 -12.75 21.74
C ASP A 412 -12.33 -13.31 22.03
N GLY A 413 -13.17 -13.46 20.99
CA GLY A 413 -14.47 -14.13 21.08
C GLY A 413 -14.38 -15.60 21.49
N GLU A 414 -13.43 -16.37 20.93
CA GLU A 414 -13.20 -17.77 21.30
C GLU A 414 -12.82 -17.89 22.77
N GLN A 415 -11.90 -17.03 23.23
CA GLN A 415 -11.48 -16.98 24.63
C GLN A 415 -12.64 -16.60 25.55
N ALA A 416 -13.49 -15.65 25.15
CA ALA A 416 -14.68 -15.26 25.90
C ALA A 416 -15.66 -16.42 26.06
N VAL A 417 -15.96 -17.17 24.99
CA VAL A 417 -16.83 -18.35 25.05
C VAL A 417 -16.28 -19.40 26.03
N ILE A 418 -14.98 -19.69 25.96
CA ILE A 418 -14.32 -20.65 26.87
C ILE A 418 -14.33 -20.13 28.31
N TYR A 419 -14.07 -18.84 28.52
CA TYR A 419 -14.03 -18.22 29.84
C TYR A 419 -15.41 -18.27 30.51
N PHE A 420 -16.46 -17.79 29.84
CA PHE A 420 -17.81 -17.81 30.40
C PHE A 420 -18.35 -19.23 30.60
N GLY A 421 -17.94 -20.19 29.76
CA GLY A 421 -18.21 -21.62 29.99
C GLY A 421 -17.61 -22.11 31.31
N LYS A 422 -16.34 -21.81 31.58
CA LYS A 422 -15.67 -22.19 32.83
C LYS A 422 -16.27 -21.50 34.06
N VAL A 423 -16.68 -20.24 33.93
CA VAL A 423 -17.33 -19.51 35.03
C VAL A 423 -18.69 -20.12 35.35
N PHE A 424 -19.47 -20.47 34.32
CA PHE A 424 -20.74 -21.16 34.47
C PHE A 424 -20.58 -22.50 35.20
N GLU A 425 -19.64 -23.36 34.75
CA GLU A 425 -19.37 -24.65 35.39
C GLU A 425 -19.01 -24.50 36.88
N LYS A 426 -18.13 -23.55 37.20
CA LYS A 426 -17.74 -23.27 38.59
C LYS A 426 -18.88 -22.70 39.43
N ALA A 427 -19.70 -21.82 38.86
CA ALA A 427 -20.84 -21.24 39.57
C ALA A 427 -21.87 -22.33 39.91
N ASP A 428 -22.13 -23.24 38.97
CA ASP A 428 -23.03 -24.39 39.18
C ASP A 428 -22.49 -25.40 40.21
N GLU A 429 -21.19 -25.70 40.18
CA GLU A 429 -20.54 -26.53 41.21
C GLU A 429 -20.65 -25.92 42.61
N LEU A 430 -20.36 -24.62 42.74
CA LEU A 430 -20.48 -23.91 44.02
C LEU A 430 -21.93 -23.80 44.47
N ALA A 431 -22.88 -23.59 43.55
CA ALA A 431 -24.31 -23.56 43.87
C ALA A 431 -24.76 -24.90 44.44
N ARG A 432 -24.32 -26.02 43.85
CA ARG A 432 -24.57 -27.37 44.39
C ARG A 432 -24.00 -27.55 45.79
N TRP A 433 -22.80 -27.02 46.07
CA TRP A 433 -22.19 -27.12 47.40
C TRP A 433 -22.93 -26.27 48.45
N VAL A 434 -23.33 -25.06 48.10
CA VAL A 434 -24.10 -24.17 49.00
C VAL A 434 -25.48 -24.74 49.28
N ALA A 435 -26.15 -25.30 48.26
CA ALA A 435 -27.44 -25.96 48.41
C ALA A 435 -27.37 -27.15 49.38
N ALA A 436 -26.29 -27.93 49.33
CA ALA A 436 -26.05 -29.09 50.21
C ALA A 436 -25.81 -28.73 51.68
N VAL A 437 -25.53 -27.46 52.02
CA VAL A 437 -25.44 -27.02 53.41
C VAL A 437 -26.85 -26.91 54.00
N GLU A 438 -27.23 -27.88 54.82
CA GLU A 438 -28.47 -27.85 55.59
C GLU A 438 -28.35 -26.79 56.71
N VAL A 439 -29.09 -25.69 56.56
CA VAL A 439 -29.20 -24.64 57.58
C VAL A 439 -30.55 -24.68 58.28
N GLU A 440 -31.51 -25.38 57.68
CA GLU A 440 -32.78 -25.71 58.31
C GLU A 440 -32.70 -27.15 58.81
N VAL A 441 -32.52 -27.31 60.13
CA VAL A 441 -33.12 -28.46 60.79
C VAL A 441 -34.60 -28.17 60.71
N GLU A 442 -35.32 -28.84 59.80
CA GLU A 442 -36.78 -28.92 59.91
C GLU A 442 -37.09 -29.20 61.37
N ASP A 443 -37.98 -28.41 61.96
CA ASP A 443 -38.61 -28.75 63.24
C ASP A 443 -39.09 -30.19 63.07
N ARG A 444 -38.29 -31.18 63.50
CA ARG A 444 -38.67 -32.58 63.54
C ARG A 444 -39.70 -32.62 64.64
N LYS A 445 -40.92 -32.21 64.29
CA LYS A 445 -42.14 -32.73 64.87
C LYS A 445 -42.07 -34.21 64.64
N VAL A 446 -41.47 -34.90 65.61
CA VAL A 446 -41.82 -36.25 65.95
C VAL A 446 -43.33 -36.18 66.21
N LYS A 447 -44.11 -36.38 65.14
CA LYS A 447 -45.49 -36.81 65.28
C LYS A 447 -45.40 -38.10 66.10
N ALA A 448 -46.04 -38.03 67.26
CA ALA A 448 -46.36 -39.06 68.24
C ALA A 448 -46.15 -40.51 67.81
#